data_AF-B2W1H6-F1
#
_entry.id   AF-B2W1H6-F1
#
_cell.length_a   1.000
_cell.length_b   1.000
_cell.length_c   1.000
_cell.angle_alpha   90.00
_cell.angle_beta   90.00
_cell.angle_gamma   90.00
#
_symmetry.space_group_name_H-M   'P 1'
#
loop_
_entity.id
_entity.type
_entity.pdbx_description
1 polymer ?
#
loop_
_entity_poly.entity_id
_entity_poly.type
_entity_poly.pdbx_seq_one_letter_code
_entity_poly.pdbx_strand_id
1 'polypeptide(L)'
;MAGSQSNSGDTDADVQEQLLNYPSERNTSKRAETISPGAKFTAEHLMRHCPYTVTFDYINPSLWGVPAPEDADETHATTWVAKAIHDYHVGMEWDERLYFDYQWDFEGWTRELFQKVERTTLRSLKTVLRYRGVYTGKFRARVADSLFNLLGGENAPEWDPAEFKAEKFDERSEAYQPTATDAATGTATAAATTSVTGRAV
;
A
#
# COMPACT_ATOMS: atom_id res chain seq x y z
N MET A 1 48.21 37.32 -70.33
CA MET A 1 49.08 38.21 -69.53
C MET A 1 48.40 38.41 -68.19
N ALA A 2 48.96 37.83 -67.13
CA ALA A 2 49.61 38.58 -66.03
C ALA A 2 48.61 39.49 -65.31
N GLY A 3 48.04 39.03 -64.19
CA GLY A 3 48.50 39.37 -62.82
C GLY A 3 47.45 40.34 -62.24
N SER A 4 46.94 40.24 -61.01
CA SER A 4 47.54 39.88 -59.73
C SER A 4 46.38 39.42 -58.82
N GLN A 5 46.49 38.34 -58.03
CA GLN A 5 47.06 38.31 -56.66
C GLN A 5 46.52 39.48 -55.83
N SER A 6 45.81 39.32 -54.71
CA SER A 6 45.92 38.42 -53.56
C SER A 6 44.83 38.92 -52.58
N ASN A 7 44.37 38.29 -51.51
CA ASN A 7 44.51 36.99 -50.87
C ASN A 7 43.53 37.06 -49.68
N SER A 8 43.07 35.89 -49.23
CA SER A 8 42.71 35.57 -47.83
C SER A 8 41.69 36.45 -47.10
N GLY A 9 40.66 35.91 -46.49
CA GLY A 9 40.51 34.51 -46.13
C GLY A 9 39.16 34.25 -45.52
N ASP A 10 38.83 32.97 -45.63
CA ASP A 10 37.74 32.28 -45.02
C ASP A 10 37.58 32.63 -43.54
N THR A 11 36.34 32.76 -43.11
CA THR A 11 35.80 31.81 -42.14
C THR A 11 34.30 31.70 -42.35
N ASP A 12 33.95 30.55 -42.91
CA ASP A 12 32.70 29.83 -42.73
C ASP A 12 32.24 29.74 -41.27
N ALA A 13 30.97 29.36 -41.13
CA ALA A 13 30.26 28.98 -39.90
C ALA A 13 29.65 30.14 -39.10
N ASP A 14 28.85 30.96 -39.79
CA ASP A 14 27.66 31.52 -39.15
C ASP A 14 26.56 30.45 -39.16
N VAL A 15 25.71 30.43 -38.12
CA VAL A 15 24.59 29.48 -37.91
C VAL A 15 24.92 28.11 -37.29
N GLN A 16 25.65 28.05 -36.17
CA GLN A 16 25.44 27.02 -35.13
C GLN A 16 26.31 27.28 -33.88
N GLU A 17 25.89 28.18 -32.99
CA GLU A 17 26.40 28.29 -31.59
C GLU A 17 25.60 29.39 -30.86
N GLN A 18 24.32 29.13 -30.54
CA GLN A 18 23.57 29.88 -29.50
C GLN A 18 22.70 28.94 -28.65
N LEU A 19 23.22 27.76 -28.34
CA LEU A 19 22.58 26.78 -27.44
C LEU A 19 23.41 26.49 -26.17
N LEU A 20 24.26 27.43 -25.75
CA LEU A 20 25.07 27.29 -24.54
C LEU A 20 25.02 28.57 -23.71
N ASN A 21 23.85 28.85 -23.13
CA ASN A 21 23.75 29.72 -21.96
C ASN A 21 22.66 29.19 -21.02
N TYR A 22 22.83 27.94 -20.58
CA TYR A 22 22.14 27.38 -19.42
C TYR A 22 23.05 27.62 -18.21
N PRO A 23 22.58 28.24 -17.10
CA PRO A 23 23.41 28.38 -15.92
C PRO A 23 23.77 26.99 -15.38
N SER A 24 25.07 26.69 -15.42
CA SER A 24 25.69 25.48 -14.92
C SER A 24 25.55 25.41 -13.39
N GLU A 25 24.47 24.80 -12.90
CA GLU A 25 24.39 24.33 -11.53
C GLU A 25 25.26 23.08 -11.34
N ARG A 26 26.57 23.31 -11.19
CA ARG A 26 27.46 22.34 -10.56
C ARG A 26 28.47 23.07 -9.71
N ASN A 27 28.11 23.30 -8.45
CA ASN A 27 29.10 23.08 -7.42
C ASN A 27 28.48 22.68 -6.07
N THR A 28 29.11 21.66 -5.51
CA THR A 28 29.01 21.18 -4.13
C THR A 28 27.73 20.46 -3.74
N SER A 29 27.79 19.14 -3.97
CA SER A 29 27.38 18.09 -3.05
C SER A 29 27.40 18.53 -1.58
N LYS A 30 26.31 19.16 -1.13
CA LYS A 30 25.72 18.83 0.17
C LYS A 30 24.70 17.77 -0.17
N ARG A 31 24.97 16.53 0.26
CA ARG A 31 23.92 15.56 0.53
C ARG A 31 22.92 16.31 1.40
N ALA A 32 21.83 16.78 0.80
CA ALA A 32 20.70 17.23 1.57
C ALA A 32 20.28 15.97 2.32
N GLU A 33 20.70 15.86 3.58
CA GLU A 33 19.96 15.07 4.54
C GLU A 33 18.55 15.62 4.44
N THR A 34 17.71 14.91 3.69
CA THR A 34 16.27 15.13 3.67
C THR A 34 15.84 14.86 5.10
N ILE A 35 15.89 15.90 5.94
CA ILE A 35 15.35 15.85 7.29
C ILE A 35 13.88 15.51 7.06
N SER A 36 13.49 14.28 7.43
CA SER A 36 12.11 13.86 7.32
C SER A 36 11.23 14.92 7.99
N PRO A 37 10.12 15.35 7.37
CA PRO A 37 9.13 16.22 8.02
C PRO A 37 8.64 15.68 9.37
N GLY A 38 8.80 14.37 9.61
CA GLY A 38 8.46 13.68 10.85
C GLY A 38 9.39 13.95 12.03
N ALA A 39 10.65 14.38 11.80
CA ALA A 39 11.67 14.51 12.84
C ALA A 39 11.32 15.50 13.98
N LYS A 40 10.38 16.42 13.72
CA LYS A 40 9.87 17.40 14.70
C LYS A 40 8.73 16.87 15.59
N PHE A 41 8.28 15.65 15.36
CA PHE A 41 7.13 15.05 16.04
C PHE A 41 7.55 13.83 16.87
N THR A 42 6.71 13.47 17.85
CA THR A 42 6.85 12.18 18.55
C THR A 42 6.10 11.08 17.80
N ALA A 43 6.42 9.82 18.09
CA ALA A 43 5.71 8.68 17.52
C ALA A 43 4.21 8.70 17.85
N GLU A 44 3.83 9.09 19.07
CA GLU A 44 2.44 9.22 19.49
C GLU A 44 1.72 10.34 18.72
N HIS A 45 2.43 11.43 18.42
CA HIS A 45 1.85 12.52 17.62
C HIS A 45 1.55 12.07 16.20
N LEU A 46 2.48 11.34 15.57
CA LEU A 46 2.32 10.80 14.21
C LEU A 46 1.14 9.83 14.12
N MET A 47 0.87 9.09 15.19
CA MET A 47 -0.19 8.06 15.22
C MET A 47 -1.48 8.51 15.93
N ARG A 48 -1.61 9.78 16.35
CA ARG A 48 -2.65 10.27 17.27
C ARG A 48 -4.09 9.93 16.87
N HIS A 49 -4.35 9.77 15.58
CA HIS A 49 -5.68 9.48 15.03
C HIS A 49 -5.81 8.08 14.45
N CYS A 50 -4.75 7.28 14.52
CA CYS A 50 -4.76 5.91 14.02
C CYS A 50 -5.28 4.97 15.13
N PRO A 51 -6.41 4.26 14.92
CA PRO A 51 -7.01 3.39 15.93
C PRO A 51 -6.26 2.06 16.09
N TYR A 52 -5.21 1.82 15.29
CA TYR A 52 -4.49 0.56 15.26
C TYR A 52 -3.30 0.58 16.21
N THR A 53 -3.14 -0.52 16.96
CA THR A 53 -2.05 -0.66 17.94
C THR A 53 -0.70 -0.77 17.24
N VAL A 54 0.23 0.12 17.56
CA VAL A 54 1.64 0.02 17.14
C VAL A 54 2.54 0.22 18.36
N THR A 55 3.78 -0.24 18.26
CA THR A 55 4.74 -0.11 19.36
C THR A 55 5.57 1.16 19.17
N PHE A 56 5.21 2.23 19.90
CA PHE A 56 5.82 3.56 19.75
C PHE A 56 7.34 3.57 19.97
N ASP A 57 7.85 2.71 20.86
CA ASP A 57 9.28 2.62 21.18
C ASP A 57 10.16 2.25 19.97
N TYR A 58 9.58 1.63 18.93
CA TYR A 58 10.28 1.21 17.71
C TYR A 58 10.03 2.15 16.52
N ILE A 59 9.27 3.22 16.71
CA ILE A 59 9.02 4.22 15.68
C ILE A 59 10.04 5.34 15.83
N ASN A 60 10.87 5.54 14.81
CA ASN A 60 11.77 6.68 14.73
C ASN A 60 11.13 7.78 13.88
N PRO A 61 10.69 8.91 14.48
CA PRO A 61 10.03 9.99 13.74
C PRO A 61 10.89 10.58 12.62
N SER A 62 12.23 10.52 12.74
CA SER A 62 13.15 11.00 11.70
C SER A 62 13.20 10.11 10.46
N LEU A 63 12.70 8.88 10.56
CA LEU A 63 12.55 7.94 9.44
C LEU A 63 11.11 7.90 8.90
N TRP A 64 10.20 8.71 9.48
CA TRP A 64 8.82 8.77 9.03
C TRP A 64 8.76 9.24 7.57
N GLY A 65 8.13 8.47 6.68
CA GLY A 65 8.11 8.80 5.25
C GLY A 65 9.36 8.46 4.46
N VAL A 66 10.38 7.87 5.09
CA VAL A 66 11.58 7.38 4.40
C VAL A 66 11.42 5.88 4.13
N PRO A 67 11.36 5.42 2.86
CA PRO A 67 11.27 4.00 2.52
C PRO A 67 12.36 3.19 3.21
N ALA A 68 12.00 2.02 3.75
CA ALA A 68 12.99 1.13 4.35
C ALA A 68 13.83 0.47 3.24
N PRO A 69 15.16 0.63 3.24
CA PRO A 69 16.03 -0.10 2.32
C PRO A 69 16.06 -1.59 2.67
N GLU A 70 16.60 -2.42 1.76
CA GLU A 70 16.70 -3.87 1.94
C GLU A 70 17.49 -4.29 3.20
N ASP A 71 18.53 -3.51 3.53
CA ASP A 71 19.40 -3.71 4.68
C ASP A 71 18.90 -3.02 5.96
N ALA A 72 17.72 -2.40 5.95
CA ALA A 72 17.14 -1.68 7.07
C ALA A 72 17.16 -2.49 8.38
N ASP A 73 17.36 -1.80 9.49
CA ASP A 73 17.21 -2.37 10.82
C ASP A 73 15.73 -2.49 11.23
N GLU A 74 15.49 -3.11 12.39
CA GLU A 74 14.14 -3.30 12.95
C GLU A 74 13.40 -1.97 13.13
N THR A 75 14.09 -0.91 13.57
CA THR A 75 13.49 0.41 13.79
C THR A 75 13.02 1.05 12.50
N HIS A 76 13.83 1.04 11.43
CA HIS A 76 13.45 1.62 10.15
C HIS A 76 12.32 0.80 9.50
N ALA A 77 12.43 -0.53 9.48
CA ALA A 77 11.37 -1.40 8.96
C ALA A 77 10.04 -1.20 9.72
N THR A 78 10.09 -1.10 11.06
CA THR A 78 8.90 -0.87 11.90
C THR A 78 8.30 0.51 11.68
N THR A 79 9.15 1.54 11.51
CA THR A 79 8.68 2.90 11.21
C THR A 79 7.94 2.95 9.87
N TRP A 80 8.44 2.27 8.84
CA TRP A 80 7.79 2.22 7.53
C TRP A 80 6.43 1.52 7.61
N VAL A 81 6.33 0.38 8.31
CA VAL A 81 5.06 -0.32 8.51
C VAL A 81 4.07 0.52 9.31
N ALA A 82 4.50 1.21 10.36
CA ALA A 82 3.62 2.09 11.14
C ALA A 82 3.07 3.24 10.29
N LYS A 83 3.91 3.83 9.42
CA LYS A 83 3.48 4.83 8.44
C LYS A 83 2.47 4.26 7.45
N ALA A 84 2.72 3.08 6.87
CA ALA A 84 1.77 2.46 5.95
C ALA A 84 0.39 2.24 6.61
N ILE A 85 0.36 1.72 7.84
CA ILE A 85 -0.88 1.56 8.62
C ILE A 85 -1.60 2.90 8.82
N HIS A 86 -0.85 3.96 9.17
CA HIS A 86 -1.39 5.31 9.31
C HIS A 86 -1.98 5.82 7.98
N ASP A 87 -1.27 5.63 6.88
CA ASP A 87 -1.67 6.16 5.59
C ASP A 87 -2.90 5.43 5.03
N TYR A 88 -3.01 4.11 5.21
CA TYR A 88 -4.24 3.38 4.91
C TYR A 88 -5.40 3.90 5.75
N HIS A 89 -5.14 4.25 7.01
CA HIS A 89 -6.17 4.84 7.85
C HIS A 89 -6.64 6.21 7.34
N VAL A 90 -5.71 7.13 7.08
CA VAL A 90 -6.01 8.50 6.64
C VAL A 90 -6.54 8.55 5.22
N GLY A 91 -5.99 7.74 4.32
CA GLY A 91 -6.39 7.61 2.92
C GLY A 91 -7.77 7.01 2.76
N MET A 92 -8.32 6.37 3.81
CA MET A 92 -9.64 5.73 3.76
C MET A 92 -9.66 4.73 2.59
N GLU A 93 -8.68 3.81 2.60
CA GLU A 93 -8.51 2.81 1.55
C GLU A 93 -9.08 1.46 2.01
N TRP A 94 -9.76 0.74 1.11
CA TRP A 94 -10.37 -0.58 1.32
C TRP A 94 -10.18 -1.49 0.10
N ASP A 95 -10.39 -2.79 0.31
CA ASP A 95 -10.52 -3.83 -0.72
C ASP A 95 -9.37 -3.79 -1.75
N GLU A 96 -9.70 -3.85 -3.04
CA GLU A 96 -8.72 -3.93 -4.13
C GLU A 96 -7.78 -2.72 -4.17
N ARG A 97 -8.27 -1.52 -3.85
CA ARG A 97 -7.43 -0.31 -3.86
C ARG A 97 -6.39 -0.36 -2.75
N LEU A 98 -6.79 -0.78 -1.54
CA LEU A 98 -5.86 -1.02 -0.44
C LEU A 98 -4.83 -2.11 -0.77
N TYR A 99 -5.23 -3.14 -1.52
CA TYR A 99 -4.31 -4.17 -1.98
C TYR A 99 -3.22 -3.61 -2.89
N PHE A 100 -3.57 -2.78 -3.88
CA PHE A 100 -2.58 -2.17 -4.76
C PHE A 100 -1.68 -1.16 -4.05
N ASP A 101 -2.22 -0.35 -3.14
CA ASP A 101 -1.42 0.55 -2.30
C ASP A 101 -0.42 -0.24 -1.44
N TYR A 102 -0.85 -1.38 -0.90
CA TYR A 102 0.03 -2.31 -0.18
C TYR A 102 1.15 -2.86 -1.08
N GLN A 103 0.85 -3.27 -2.31
CA GLN A 103 1.90 -3.74 -3.22
C GLN A 103 2.91 -2.64 -3.55
N TRP A 104 2.43 -1.41 -3.75
CA TRP A 104 3.28 -0.26 -4.04
C TRP A 104 4.19 0.11 -2.86
N ASP A 105 3.63 0.19 -1.65
CA ASP A 105 4.38 0.58 -0.45
C ASP A 105 5.46 -0.42 -0.05
N PHE A 106 5.26 -1.69 -0.39
CA PHE A 106 6.15 -2.80 -0.03
C PHE A 106 6.81 -3.44 -1.25
N GLU A 107 6.87 -2.72 -2.38
CA GLU A 107 7.59 -3.18 -3.56
C GLU A 107 9.07 -3.47 -3.20
N GLY A 108 9.57 -4.62 -3.62
CA GLY A 108 10.94 -5.05 -3.35
C GLY A 108 11.20 -5.54 -1.91
N TRP A 109 10.19 -5.54 -1.02
CA TRP A 109 10.37 -6.09 0.32
C TRP A 109 10.55 -7.60 0.31
N THR A 110 11.59 -8.07 0.99
CA THR A 110 11.86 -9.48 1.19
C THR A 110 11.15 -10.02 2.42
N ARG A 111 11.06 -11.35 2.51
CA ARG A 111 10.52 -12.02 3.70
C ARG A 111 11.31 -11.65 4.96
N GLU A 112 12.63 -11.54 4.82
CA GLU A 112 13.56 -11.21 5.90
C GLU A 112 13.28 -9.81 6.44
N LEU A 113 12.95 -8.84 5.57
CA LEU A 113 12.62 -7.49 5.98
C LEU A 113 11.32 -7.44 6.78
N PHE A 114 10.27 -8.17 6.38
CA PHE A 114 9.07 -8.33 7.21
C PHE A 114 9.35 -9.00 8.55
N GLN A 115 10.31 -9.93 8.62
CA GLN A 115 10.67 -10.59 9.88
C GLN A 115 11.40 -9.67 10.87
N LYS A 116 12.04 -8.60 10.38
CA LYS A 116 12.69 -7.58 11.22
C LYS A 116 11.69 -6.64 11.88
N VAL A 117 10.47 -6.52 11.36
CA VAL A 117 9.46 -5.60 11.90
C VAL A 117 9.01 -6.05 13.29
N GLU A 118 8.84 -5.09 14.20
CA GLU A 118 8.31 -5.35 15.53
C GLU A 118 6.96 -6.08 15.43
N ARG A 119 6.84 -7.15 16.22
CA ARG A 119 5.80 -8.18 16.08
C ARG A 119 4.37 -7.63 16.19
N THR A 120 4.13 -6.70 17.10
CA THR A 120 2.81 -6.10 17.34
C THR A 120 2.41 -5.24 16.16
N THR A 121 3.32 -4.39 15.70
CA THR A 121 3.14 -3.50 14.55
C THR A 121 2.90 -4.30 13.26
N LEU A 122 3.67 -5.37 13.03
CA LEU A 122 3.48 -6.26 11.88
C LEU A 122 2.12 -6.98 11.92
N ARG A 123 1.69 -7.42 13.10
CA ARG A 123 0.36 -8.03 13.28
C ARG A 123 -0.76 -7.02 13.02
N SER A 124 -0.58 -5.77 13.41
CA SER A 124 -1.55 -4.72 13.13
C SER A 124 -1.68 -4.45 11.64
N LEU A 125 -0.59 -4.46 10.87
CA LEU A 125 -0.65 -4.38 9.41
C LEU A 125 -1.54 -5.49 8.82
N LYS A 126 -1.28 -6.76 9.19
CA LYS A 126 -2.13 -7.88 8.73
C LYS A 126 -3.59 -7.71 9.14
N THR A 127 -3.84 -7.21 10.36
CA THR A 127 -5.20 -6.94 10.86
C THR A 127 -5.90 -5.85 10.05
N VAL A 128 -5.22 -4.75 9.76
CA VAL A 128 -5.77 -3.63 8.97
C VAL A 128 -6.18 -4.10 7.58
N LEU A 129 -5.30 -4.82 6.90
CA LEU A 129 -5.56 -5.35 5.56
C LEU A 129 -6.81 -6.24 5.57
N ARG A 130 -6.89 -7.22 6.48
CA ARG A 130 -8.04 -8.14 6.57
C ARG A 130 -9.34 -7.45 6.94
N TYR A 131 -9.31 -6.62 7.98
CA TYR A 131 -10.47 -5.87 8.45
C TYR A 131 -11.06 -4.99 7.34
N ARG A 132 -10.22 -4.52 6.42
CA ARG A 132 -10.60 -3.68 5.28
C ARG A 132 -10.79 -4.45 3.97
N GLY A 133 -10.91 -5.78 4.03
CA GLY A 133 -11.32 -6.59 2.88
C GLY A 133 -10.19 -7.26 2.09
N VAL A 134 -8.92 -7.07 2.46
CA VAL A 134 -7.78 -7.70 1.76
C VAL A 134 -7.45 -9.05 2.38
N TYR A 135 -7.60 -10.12 1.59
CA TYR A 135 -7.26 -11.47 2.04
C TYR A 135 -5.74 -11.67 2.12
N THR A 136 -5.25 -12.04 3.31
CA THR A 136 -3.81 -12.25 3.59
C THR A 136 -3.45 -13.74 3.75
N GLY A 137 -4.27 -14.63 3.20
CA GLY A 137 -4.19 -16.07 3.42
C GLY A 137 -4.79 -16.51 4.76
N LYS A 138 -4.43 -17.70 5.24
CA LYS A 138 -5.00 -18.27 6.47
C LYS A 138 -4.74 -17.39 7.70
N PHE A 139 -5.72 -17.27 8.59
CA PHE A 139 -5.58 -16.44 9.80
C PHE A 139 -4.38 -16.87 10.65
N ARG A 140 -4.22 -18.19 10.85
CA ARG A 140 -3.14 -18.79 11.67
C ARG A 140 -1.76 -18.85 10.99
N ALA A 141 -1.65 -18.46 9.72
CA ALA A 141 -0.35 -18.43 9.04
C ALA A 141 0.59 -17.41 9.70
N ARG A 142 1.90 -17.69 9.62
CA ARG A 142 2.94 -16.79 10.13
C ARG A 142 2.79 -15.42 9.45
N VAL A 143 2.74 -14.36 10.25
CA VAL A 143 2.36 -13.01 9.78
C VAL A 143 3.28 -12.51 8.66
N ALA A 144 4.60 -12.60 8.84
CA ALA A 144 5.56 -12.19 7.82
C ALA A 144 5.41 -12.98 6.50
N ASP A 145 5.15 -14.30 6.59
CA ASP A 145 4.96 -15.12 5.40
C ASP A 145 3.66 -14.78 4.68
N SER A 146 2.57 -14.52 5.42
CA SER A 146 1.30 -14.05 4.86
C SER A 146 1.46 -12.76 4.07
N LEU A 147 2.14 -11.77 4.65
CA LEU A 147 2.36 -10.46 4.05
C LEU A 147 3.29 -10.54 2.84
N PHE A 148 4.39 -11.29 2.94
CA PHE A 148 5.30 -11.50 1.82
C PHE A 148 4.62 -12.22 0.64
N ASN A 149 3.89 -13.30 0.91
CA ASN A 149 3.19 -14.04 -0.14
C ASN A 149 2.11 -13.21 -0.84
N LEU A 150 1.52 -12.22 -0.14
CA LEU A 150 0.52 -11.32 -0.72
C LEU A 150 1.10 -10.39 -1.80
N LEU A 151 2.39 -10.04 -1.71
CA LEU A 151 3.04 -9.14 -2.68
C LEU A 151 3.15 -9.75 -4.08
N GLY A 152 3.28 -11.07 -4.18
CA GLY A 152 3.55 -11.76 -5.45
C GLY A 152 2.33 -11.98 -6.36
N GLY A 153 1.16 -11.47 -6.01
CA GLY A 153 -0.07 -11.61 -6.80
C GLY A 153 -0.20 -10.52 -7.88
N GLU A 154 -0.84 -10.84 -9.00
CA GLU A 154 -1.25 -9.84 -10.00
C GLU A 154 -2.59 -9.19 -9.63
N ASN A 155 -3.45 -9.92 -8.92
CA ASN A 155 -4.77 -9.48 -8.48
C ASN A 155 -4.95 -9.77 -6.99
N ALA A 156 -5.86 -9.03 -6.35
CA ALA A 156 -6.23 -9.26 -4.95
C ALA A 156 -6.70 -10.71 -4.75
N PRO A 157 -6.13 -11.46 -3.79
CA PRO A 157 -6.55 -12.84 -3.55
C PRO A 157 -8.01 -12.94 -3.13
N GLU A 158 -8.74 -13.89 -3.70
CA GLU A 158 -10.09 -14.20 -3.26
C GLU A 158 -10.09 -14.80 -1.85
N TRP A 159 -11.11 -14.47 -1.07
CA TRP A 159 -11.28 -15.00 0.27
C TRP A 159 -11.68 -16.49 0.24
N ASP A 160 -11.05 -17.29 1.10
CA ASP A 160 -11.58 -18.60 1.44
C ASP A 160 -12.96 -18.42 2.13
N PRO A 161 -14.01 -19.15 1.71
CA PRO A 161 -15.36 -18.96 2.26
C PRO A 161 -15.47 -19.13 3.78
N ALA A 162 -14.66 -20.01 4.38
CA ALA A 162 -14.66 -20.22 5.82
C ALA A 162 -13.95 -19.08 6.56
N GLU A 163 -12.85 -18.57 6.01
CA GLU A 163 -12.15 -17.39 6.52
C GLU A 163 -13.03 -16.13 6.36
N PHE A 164 -13.71 -15.95 5.23
CA PHE A 164 -14.61 -14.82 4.97
C PHE A 164 -15.73 -14.75 6.01
N LYS A 165 -16.39 -15.87 6.29
CA LYS A 165 -17.48 -15.94 7.26
C LYS A 165 -17.03 -15.69 8.70
N ALA A 166 -15.77 -16.03 9.02
CA ALA A 166 -15.19 -15.83 10.34
C ALA A 166 -14.63 -14.43 10.55
N GLU A 167 -14.30 -13.72 9.47
CA GLU A 167 -13.73 -12.39 9.52
C GLU A 167 -14.80 -11.34 9.87
N LYS A 168 -14.39 -10.33 10.62
CA LYS A 168 -15.20 -9.13 10.83
C LYS A 168 -14.67 -8.04 9.90
N PHE A 169 -15.46 -7.66 8.92
CA PHE A 169 -15.13 -6.57 8.01
C PHE A 169 -15.59 -5.22 8.53
N ASP A 170 -14.88 -4.17 8.10
CA ASP A 170 -15.35 -2.79 8.20
C ASP A 170 -16.60 -2.59 7.35
N GLU A 171 -17.58 -1.82 7.83
CA GLU A 171 -18.87 -1.61 7.16
C GLU A 171 -18.74 -1.01 5.75
N ARG A 172 -17.61 -0.36 5.45
CA ARG A 172 -17.33 0.25 4.14
C ARG A 172 -16.66 -0.69 3.15
N SER A 173 -16.15 -1.82 3.61
CA SER A 173 -15.55 -2.83 2.73
C SER A 173 -16.65 -3.50 1.91
N GLU A 174 -16.38 -3.77 0.64
CA GLU A 174 -17.27 -4.54 -0.22
C GLU A 174 -17.53 -5.94 0.35
N ALA A 175 -16.54 -6.51 1.04
CA ALA A 175 -16.66 -7.78 1.75
C ALA A 175 -17.69 -7.77 2.91
N TYR A 176 -18.09 -6.60 3.41
CA TYR A 176 -19.13 -6.52 4.44
C TYR A 176 -20.54 -6.74 3.89
N GLN A 177 -20.78 -6.46 2.60
CA GLN A 177 -22.13 -6.55 2.07
C GLN A 177 -22.57 -8.02 2.00
N PRO A 178 -23.72 -8.38 2.60
CA PRO A 178 -24.24 -9.73 2.49
C PRO A 178 -24.52 -10.03 1.03
N THR A 179 -23.78 -10.97 0.45
CA THR A 179 -24.09 -11.47 -0.89
C THR A 179 -25.55 -11.93 -0.89
N ALA A 180 -26.36 -11.38 -1.79
CA ALA A 180 -27.81 -11.62 -1.90
C ALA A 180 -28.21 -13.10 -2.05
N THR A 181 -27.25 -14.01 -2.16
CA THR A 181 -27.42 -15.46 -2.29
C THR A 181 -27.92 -16.13 -1.00
N ASP A 182 -27.65 -15.58 0.19
CA ASP A 182 -28.13 -16.18 1.47
C ASP A 182 -29.59 -15.85 1.79
N ALA A 183 -30.20 -14.86 1.12
CA ALA A 183 -31.61 -14.50 1.32
C ALA A 183 -32.60 -15.38 0.52
N ALA A 184 -32.13 -16.12 -0.50
CA ALA A 184 -33.01 -16.86 -1.40
C ALA A 184 -33.33 -18.30 -0.96
N THR A 185 -32.65 -18.85 0.06
CA THR A 185 -32.85 -20.25 0.49
C THR A 185 -33.78 -20.37 1.71
N GLY A 186 -34.35 -19.25 2.16
CA GLY A 186 -35.00 -19.16 3.46
C GLY A 186 -36.54 -19.14 3.50
N THR A 187 -37.31 -19.26 2.42
CA THR A 187 -38.78 -19.25 2.51
C THR A 187 -39.48 -19.89 1.29
N ALA A 188 -39.49 -21.23 1.23
CA ALA A 188 -40.38 -21.92 0.29
C ALA A 188 -40.79 -23.32 0.75
N THR A 189 -41.42 -23.47 1.94
CA THR A 189 -42.29 -24.65 2.19
C THR A 189 -43.30 -24.36 3.31
N ALA A 190 -44.51 -23.94 2.96
CA ALA A 190 -45.78 -24.34 3.63
C ALA A 190 -46.98 -23.56 3.03
N ALA A 191 -47.49 -24.04 1.90
CA ALA A 191 -48.86 -23.74 1.49
C ALA A 191 -49.42 -24.98 0.77
N ALA A 192 -49.68 -26.04 1.54
CA ALA A 192 -50.52 -27.14 1.07
C ALA A 192 -51.97 -26.79 1.38
N THR A 193 -52.66 -26.34 0.33
CA THR A 193 -54.10 -26.19 0.19
C THR A 193 -54.82 -27.49 0.54
N THR A 194 -55.75 -27.45 1.51
CA THR A 194 -56.79 -28.47 1.63
C THR A 194 -58.15 -27.81 1.48
N SER A 195 -58.62 -27.77 0.24
CA SER A 195 -60.03 -27.64 -0.10
C SER A 195 -60.62 -29.05 -0.26
N VAL A 196 -61.50 -29.49 0.63
CA VAL A 196 -62.44 -30.57 0.33
C VAL A 196 -63.86 -30.11 0.62
N THR A 197 -64.60 -30.08 -0.48
CA THR A 197 -65.97 -29.72 -0.73
C THR A 197 -66.94 -30.72 -0.10
N GLY A 198 -68.07 -30.25 0.43
CA GLY A 198 -69.11 -31.10 1.01
C GLY A 198 -69.88 -31.95 -0.01
N ARG A 199 -70.57 -32.99 0.49
CA ARG A 199 -71.71 -33.62 -0.19
C ARG A 199 -72.65 -34.31 0.81
N ALA A 200 -73.95 -34.16 0.53
CA ALA A 200 -75.15 -34.54 1.25
C ALA A 200 -75.34 -36.05 1.53
N VAL A 201 -76.14 -36.35 2.57
CA VAL A 201 -77.39 -37.14 2.48
C VAL A 201 -78.41 -36.53 3.44
#